data_AF-A0A956IRE2-F1
#
_entry.id   AF-A0A956IRE2-F1
#
_cell.length_a   1.000
_cell.length_b   1.000
_cell.length_c   1.000
_cell.angle_alpha   90.00
_cell.angle_beta   90.00
_cell.angle_gamma   90.00
#
_symmetry.space_group_name_H-M   'P 1'
#
loop_
_entity.id
_entity.type
_entity.pdbx_description
1 polymer ?
#
loop_
_entity_poly.entity_id
_entity_poly.type
_entity_poly.pdbx_seq_one_letter_code
_entity_poly.pdbx_strand_id
1 'polypeptide(L)'
;MRGLGALLGVAAAAALSVAVIYWRSGEDQSMRRPASSAVASADAAPAPTDSLPSASNAPSPKVATSASPGPLSDAGAATLSQRLESNRLLKEAREADGVRQLDLYENALKANPGNVDALMELGQLRLNNEDWEDAEALAKRCLKLDKHRLGCRQTLEWRYTRTGDFESAEELYEGCLEETFVRSGCLAFNIGSALRAGDVSKAKQLHARLAAFAPKSVDAIISEAAIAREEGDEAAARAAYDRGCKLGNEFACTWLAQHPRQ
;
A
#
# COMPACT_ATOMS: atom_id res chain seq x y z
N MET A 1 -19.78 -1.36 62.03
CA MET A 1 -19.72 -0.02 61.41
C MET A 1 -18.34 0.18 60.82
N ARG A 2 -18.28 0.53 59.53
CA ARG A 2 -17.13 1.06 58.74
C ARG A 2 -15.92 0.12 58.57
N GLY A 3 -15.43 -0.20 57.38
CA GLY A 3 -15.82 0.14 56.01
C GLY A 3 -14.88 -0.60 55.05
N LEU A 4 -15.45 -1.24 54.03
CA LEU A 4 -14.72 -1.80 52.89
C LEU A 4 -14.11 -0.65 52.07
N GLY A 5 -12.83 -0.77 51.69
CA GLY A 5 -12.19 0.22 50.83
C GLY A 5 -10.74 -0.11 50.52
N ALA A 6 -10.47 -1.25 49.89
CA ALA A 6 -9.16 -1.57 49.33
C ALA A 6 -9.27 -2.61 48.19
N LEU A 7 -10.02 -2.27 47.13
CA LEU A 7 -10.05 -3.06 45.88
C LEU A 7 -10.38 -2.15 44.68
N LEU A 8 -9.59 -1.10 44.44
CA LEU A 8 -9.66 -0.32 43.20
C LEU A 8 -8.25 0.19 42.87
N GLY A 9 -7.48 -0.61 42.12
CA GLY A 9 -6.12 -0.22 41.74
C GLY A 9 -5.51 -0.92 40.53
N VAL A 10 -6.21 -1.82 39.83
CA VAL A 10 -5.64 -2.54 38.66
C VAL A 10 -6.57 -2.58 37.43
N ALA A 11 -7.72 -1.89 37.44
CA ALA A 11 -8.74 -2.03 36.38
C ALA A 11 -8.88 -0.82 35.44
N ALA A 12 -7.83 -0.03 35.20
CA ALA A 12 -7.91 1.16 34.33
C ALA A 12 -6.81 1.24 33.25
N ALA A 13 -6.38 0.09 32.69
CA ALA A 13 -5.45 0.03 31.56
C ALA A 13 -5.98 -0.76 30.35
N ALA A 14 -7.28 -1.04 30.28
CA ALA A 14 -7.87 -1.86 29.21
C ALA A 14 -8.98 -1.16 28.40
N ALA A 15 -9.00 0.17 28.36
CA ALA A 15 -10.07 0.93 27.69
C ALA A 15 -9.58 2.01 26.70
N LEU A 16 -8.36 1.87 26.13
CA LEU A 16 -7.88 2.74 25.05
C LEU A 16 -7.53 1.97 23.76
N SER A 17 -7.96 0.72 23.61
CA SER A 17 -7.62 -0.11 22.44
C SER A 17 -8.65 -0.10 21.31
N VAL A 18 -9.66 0.78 21.32
CA VAL A 18 -10.73 0.78 20.30
C VAL A 18 -10.78 2.06 19.45
N ALA A 19 -9.99 3.09 19.76
CA ALA A 19 -10.04 4.36 19.01
C ALA A 19 -9.20 4.39 17.71
N VAL A 20 -8.43 3.35 17.39
CA VAL A 20 -7.62 3.28 16.15
C VAL A 20 -8.37 2.60 14.99
N ILE A 21 -9.56 2.04 15.24
CA ILE A 21 -10.28 1.19 14.28
C ILE A 21 -11.11 1.97 13.24
N TYR A 22 -11.28 3.30 13.37
CA TYR A 22 -12.30 4.02 12.59
C TYR A 22 -11.84 5.07 11.55
N TRP A 23 -10.55 5.26 11.26
CA TRP A 23 -10.12 6.42 10.45
C TRP A 23 -9.91 6.17 8.94
N ARG A 24 -10.73 5.32 8.30
CA ARG A 24 -10.79 5.30 6.82
C ARG A 24 -12.14 4.84 6.25
N SER A 25 -13.20 5.57 6.57
CA SER A 25 -14.40 5.63 5.74
C SER A 25 -14.86 7.09 5.66
N GLY A 26 -14.68 7.73 4.50
CA GLY A 26 -15.17 9.09 4.28
C GLY A 26 -14.22 9.94 3.45
N GLU A 27 -14.08 9.62 2.17
CA GLU A 27 -13.65 10.61 1.18
C GLU A 27 -14.74 11.69 1.09
N ASP A 28 -14.43 12.89 1.54
CA ASP A 28 -15.20 14.08 1.19
C ASP A 28 -14.91 14.42 -0.29
N GLN A 29 -15.85 14.06 -1.16
CA GLN A 29 -15.80 14.29 -2.60
C GLN A 29 -15.99 15.77 -3.02
N SER A 30 -15.84 16.74 -2.12
CA SER A 30 -16.21 18.14 -2.39
C SER A 30 -15.05 19.12 -2.62
N MET A 31 -13.88 18.72 -3.14
CA MET A 31 -12.91 19.72 -3.66
C MET A 31 -12.18 19.30 -4.95
N ARG A 32 -12.94 19.20 -6.06
CA ARG A 32 -12.37 19.37 -7.40
C ARG A 32 -12.11 20.86 -7.66
N ARG A 33 -10.85 21.28 -7.74
CA ARG A 33 -10.50 22.56 -8.39
C ARG A 33 -10.20 22.28 -9.88
N PRO A 34 -10.76 23.04 -10.83
CA PRO A 34 -10.50 22.83 -12.24
C PRO A 34 -9.07 23.25 -12.59
N ALA A 35 -8.39 22.43 -13.39
CA ALA A 35 -7.11 22.78 -13.99
C ALA A 35 -7.32 23.97 -14.94
N SER A 36 -6.77 25.14 -14.60
CA SER A 36 -6.75 26.28 -15.51
C SER A 36 -5.65 26.10 -16.56
N SER A 37 -6.07 26.17 -17.82
CA SER A 37 -5.24 26.30 -19.01
C SER A 37 -4.28 27.49 -18.92
N ALA A 38 -2.98 27.24 -19.11
CA ALA A 38 -2.04 28.25 -19.58
C ALA A 38 -0.98 27.57 -20.44
N VAL A 39 -1.17 27.70 -21.75
CA VAL A 39 -0.13 27.51 -22.77
C VAL A 39 0.86 28.65 -22.60
N ALA A 40 2.15 28.34 -22.41
CA ALA A 40 3.22 29.30 -22.56
C ALA A 40 4.30 28.70 -23.46
N SER A 41 4.65 29.51 -24.45
CA SER A 41 5.40 29.24 -25.67
C SER A 41 6.86 28.88 -25.47
N ALA A 42 7.37 28.17 -26.47
CA ALA A 42 8.77 27.89 -26.71
C ALA A 42 9.62 29.17 -26.82
N ASP A 43 10.85 29.09 -26.33
CA ASP A 43 11.98 29.82 -26.91
C ASP A 43 13.18 28.88 -27.02
N ALA A 44 13.71 28.83 -28.23
CA ALA A 44 14.82 28.00 -28.66
C ALA A 44 16.16 28.70 -28.42
N ALA A 45 17.21 27.92 -28.11
CA ALA A 45 18.60 28.31 -28.34
C ALA A 45 19.46 27.03 -28.58
N PRO A 46 20.56 27.13 -29.34
CA PRO A 46 20.97 26.11 -30.30
C PRO A 46 21.93 25.05 -29.74
N ALA A 47 21.92 23.88 -30.38
CA ALA A 47 22.87 22.80 -30.13
C ALA A 47 24.27 23.14 -30.70
N PRO A 48 25.36 22.77 -30.02
CA PRO A 48 26.68 22.76 -30.62
C PRO A 48 26.83 21.51 -31.50
N THR A 49 27.19 21.75 -32.75
CA THR A 49 27.63 20.75 -33.72
C THR A 49 29.05 20.34 -33.40
N ASP A 50 29.25 19.09 -33.00
CA ASP A 50 30.53 18.40 -33.17
C ASP A 50 30.28 17.03 -33.78
N SER A 51 30.74 16.93 -35.01
CA SER A 51 30.83 15.75 -35.85
C SER A 51 31.79 14.72 -35.27
N LEU A 52 31.35 13.48 -35.15
CA LEU A 52 32.20 12.29 -35.02
C LEU A 52 31.72 11.18 -35.96
N PRO A 53 32.63 10.28 -36.40
CA PRO A 53 32.63 9.72 -37.75
C PRO A 53 31.75 8.48 -37.92
N SER A 54 31.35 8.29 -39.18
CA SER A 54 30.84 7.05 -39.77
C SER A 54 31.64 5.83 -39.31
N ALA A 55 30.97 4.94 -38.59
CA ALA A 55 31.38 3.55 -38.41
C ALA A 55 30.25 2.65 -38.92
N SER A 56 30.27 2.42 -40.23
CA SER A 56 29.60 1.27 -40.85
C SER A 56 30.19 -0.02 -40.26
N ASN A 57 29.31 -0.97 -39.92
CA ASN A 57 29.58 -2.30 -39.35
C ASN A 57 29.68 -2.38 -37.81
N ALA A 58 28.55 -2.14 -37.14
CA ALA A 58 28.21 -2.82 -35.90
C ALA A 58 27.05 -3.79 -36.18
N PRO A 59 27.10 -5.06 -35.74
CA PRO A 59 25.97 -5.97 -35.87
C PRO A 59 24.78 -5.37 -35.11
N SER A 60 23.62 -5.32 -35.78
CA SER A 60 22.38 -4.80 -35.20
C SER A 60 22.17 -5.37 -33.80
N PRO A 61 21.83 -4.56 -32.78
CA PRO A 61 21.38 -5.13 -31.52
C PRO A 61 20.18 -6.00 -31.88
N LYS A 62 20.30 -7.31 -31.63
CA LYS A 62 19.16 -8.22 -31.73
C LYS A 62 18.09 -7.58 -30.88
N VAL A 63 17.03 -7.10 -31.55
CA VAL A 63 15.79 -6.70 -30.89
C VAL A 63 15.47 -7.88 -29.99
N ALA A 64 15.64 -7.69 -28.69
CA ALA A 64 15.08 -8.59 -27.71
C ALA A 64 13.59 -8.48 -27.97
N THR A 65 13.07 -9.43 -28.74
CA THR A 65 11.65 -9.66 -28.92
C THR A 65 11.10 -9.64 -27.51
N SER A 66 10.35 -8.58 -27.19
CA SER A 66 9.59 -8.47 -25.96
C SER A 66 8.93 -9.82 -25.78
N ALA A 67 9.33 -10.55 -24.74
CA ALA A 67 8.73 -11.82 -24.41
C ALA A 67 7.22 -11.56 -24.39
N SER A 68 6.51 -12.13 -25.37
CA SER A 68 5.07 -12.22 -25.31
C SER A 68 4.75 -12.81 -23.94
N PRO A 69 3.73 -12.29 -23.22
CA PRO A 69 3.31 -12.92 -21.99
C PRO A 69 3.08 -14.40 -22.33
N GLY A 70 3.78 -15.29 -21.62
CA GLY A 70 3.69 -16.73 -21.87
C GLY A 70 2.22 -17.15 -21.86
N PRO A 71 1.85 -18.21 -22.61
CA PRO A 71 0.47 -18.63 -22.71
C PRO A 71 -0.05 -18.96 -21.31
N LEU A 72 -1.12 -18.27 -20.90
CA LEU A 72 -1.96 -18.72 -19.79
C LEU A 72 -2.36 -20.15 -20.13
N SER A 73 -1.94 -21.12 -19.30
CA SER A 73 -2.29 -22.53 -19.47
C SER A 73 -3.81 -22.65 -19.68
N ASP A 74 -4.21 -23.35 -20.74
CA ASP A 74 -5.55 -23.39 -21.37
C ASP A 74 -6.72 -23.96 -20.52
N ALA A 75 -6.68 -23.83 -19.20
CA ALA A 75 -7.83 -24.06 -18.32
C ALA A 75 -8.31 -22.73 -17.74
N GLY A 76 -9.26 -22.06 -18.40
CA GLY A 76 -10.01 -20.94 -17.79
C GLY A 76 -9.66 -19.51 -18.24
N ALA A 77 -9.07 -19.31 -19.41
CA ALA A 77 -8.88 -17.97 -19.95
C ALA A 77 -10.22 -17.38 -20.42
N ALA A 78 -10.76 -16.42 -19.67
CA ALA A 78 -11.98 -15.70 -20.03
C ALA A 78 -11.88 -15.11 -21.45
N THR A 79 -12.96 -15.24 -22.22
CA THR A 79 -13.10 -14.65 -23.56
C THR A 79 -13.01 -13.13 -23.51
N LEU A 80 -12.76 -12.47 -24.66
CA LEU A 80 -12.73 -11.01 -24.72
C LEU A 80 -14.04 -10.40 -24.19
N SER A 81 -15.19 -10.93 -24.59
CA SER A 81 -16.50 -10.46 -24.12
C SER A 81 -16.65 -10.60 -22.60
N GLN A 82 -16.20 -11.72 -22.03
CA GLN A 82 -16.19 -11.95 -20.58
C GLN A 82 -15.27 -10.98 -19.82
N ARG A 83 -14.09 -10.67 -20.38
CA ARG A 83 -13.16 -9.68 -19.80
C ARG A 83 -13.75 -8.27 -19.86
N LEU A 84 -14.37 -7.90 -20.97
CA LEU A 84 -15.04 -6.60 -21.13
C LEU A 84 -16.20 -6.46 -20.16
N GLU A 85 -17.02 -7.50 -20.01
CA GLU A 85 -18.13 -7.50 -19.05
C GLU A 85 -17.63 -7.40 -17.61
N SER A 86 -16.59 -8.16 -17.26
CA SER A 86 -15.94 -8.07 -15.95
C SER A 86 -15.42 -6.65 -15.67
N ASN A 87 -14.77 -6.00 -16.64
CA ASN A 87 -14.28 -4.64 -16.49
C ASN A 87 -15.42 -3.60 -16.39
N ARG A 88 -16.54 -3.82 -17.11
CA ARG A 88 -17.74 -2.99 -17.00
C ARG A 88 -18.34 -3.07 -15.60
N LEU A 89 -18.52 -4.29 -15.08
CA LEU A 89 -19.03 -4.55 -13.73
C LEU A 89 -18.09 -3.99 -12.66
N LEU A 90 -16.78 -4.13 -12.83
CA LEU A 90 -15.78 -3.55 -11.94
C LEU A 90 -15.91 -2.03 -11.84
N LYS A 91 -16.09 -1.35 -12.99
CA LYS A 91 -16.29 0.09 -13.01
C LYS A 91 -17.56 0.48 -12.24
N GLU A 92 -18.65 -0.24 -12.47
CA GLU A 92 -19.92 0.00 -11.79
C GLU A 92 -19.81 -0.25 -10.27
N ALA A 93 -19.05 -1.27 -9.85
CA ALA A 93 -18.84 -1.62 -8.45
C ALA A 93 -18.12 -0.50 -7.68
N ARG A 94 -17.16 0.18 -8.32
CA ARG A 94 -16.42 1.31 -7.71
C ARG A 94 -17.30 2.53 -7.43
N GLU A 95 -18.43 2.64 -8.13
CA GLU A 95 -19.41 3.72 -7.98
C GLU A 95 -20.61 3.30 -7.10
N ALA A 96 -20.67 2.04 -6.70
CA ALA A 96 -21.75 1.47 -5.89
C ALA A 96 -21.35 1.36 -4.41
N ASP A 97 -22.36 1.28 -3.55
CA ASP A 97 -22.18 1.16 -2.10
C ASP A 97 -22.76 -0.15 -1.55
N GLY A 98 -22.19 -0.60 -0.43
CA GLY A 98 -22.73 -1.68 0.40
C GLY A 98 -22.94 -2.99 -0.35
N VAL A 99 -24.14 -3.57 -0.23
CA VAL A 99 -24.47 -4.88 -0.82
C VAL A 99 -24.36 -4.88 -2.34
N ARG A 100 -24.76 -3.77 -3.00
CA ARG A 100 -24.67 -3.66 -4.45
C ARG A 100 -23.22 -3.74 -4.93
N GLN A 101 -22.29 -3.14 -4.19
CA GLN A 101 -20.87 -3.19 -4.50
C GLN A 101 -20.32 -4.62 -4.44
N LEU A 102 -20.68 -5.38 -3.39
CA LEU A 102 -20.33 -6.80 -3.26
C LEU A 102 -20.85 -7.61 -4.46
N ASP A 103 -22.14 -7.49 -4.78
CA ASP A 103 -22.76 -8.22 -5.89
C ASP A 103 -22.07 -7.95 -7.22
N LEU A 104 -21.71 -6.68 -7.49
CA LEU A 104 -21.05 -6.29 -8.73
C LEU A 104 -19.63 -6.85 -8.83
N TYR A 105 -18.85 -6.83 -7.75
CA TYR A 105 -17.52 -7.46 -7.73
C TYR A 105 -17.60 -8.98 -7.91
N GLU A 106 -18.55 -9.64 -7.24
CA GLU A 106 -18.75 -11.08 -7.42
C GLU A 106 -19.16 -11.44 -8.85
N ASN A 107 -20.05 -10.65 -9.45
CA ASN A 107 -20.45 -10.83 -10.84
C ASN A 107 -19.30 -10.54 -11.81
N ALA A 108 -18.44 -9.56 -11.51
CA ALA A 108 -17.23 -9.31 -12.29
C ALA A 108 -16.29 -10.53 -12.27
N LEU A 109 -16.16 -11.20 -11.12
CA LEU A 109 -15.37 -12.43 -10.99
C LEU A 109 -16.05 -13.67 -11.58
N LYS A 110 -17.39 -13.75 -11.62
CA LYS A 110 -18.11 -14.78 -12.39
C LYS A 110 -17.85 -14.61 -13.90
N ALA A 111 -17.84 -13.38 -14.39
CA ALA A 111 -17.54 -13.08 -15.79
C ALA A 111 -16.07 -13.39 -16.13
N ASN A 112 -15.13 -12.97 -15.28
CA ASN A 112 -13.71 -13.27 -15.43
C ASN A 112 -13.08 -13.65 -14.08
N PRO A 113 -12.93 -14.95 -13.78
CA PRO A 113 -12.36 -15.42 -12.50
C PRO A 113 -10.90 -15.01 -12.26
N GLY A 114 -10.20 -14.56 -13.30
CA GLY A 114 -8.82 -14.09 -13.26
C GLY A 114 -8.67 -12.57 -13.34
N ASN A 115 -9.73 -11.79 -13.13
CA ASN A 115 -9.62 -10.34 -13.07
C ASN A 115 -8.88 -9.92 -11.78
N VAL A 116 -7.61 -9.56 -11.91
CA VAL A 116 -6.73 -9.17 -10.79
C VAL A 116 -7.30 -7.98 -10.01
N ASP A 117 -7.86 -6.98 -10.70
CA ASP A 117 -8.43 -5.82 -10.03
C ASP A 117 -9.70 -6.20 -9.26
N ALA A 118 -10.59 -7.00 -9.84
CA ALA A 118 -11.79 -7.44 -9.12
C ALA A 118 -11.45 -8.34 -7.91
N LEU A 119 -10.41 -9.18 -8.01
CA LEU A 119 -9.92 -9.99 -6.87
C LEU A 119 -9.38 -9.09 -5.75
N MET A 120 -8.60 -8.08 -6.10
CA MET A 120 -8.03 -7.11 -5.15
C MET A 120 -9.12 -6.33 -4.43
N GLU A 121 -10.03 -5.71 -5.19
CA GLU A 121 -11.06 -4.82 -4.64
C GLU A 121 -12.09 -5.60 -3.81
N LEU A 122 -12.49 -6.80 -4.24
CA LEU A 122 -13.34 -7.67 -3.44
C LEU A 122 -12.62 -8.16 -2.17
N GLY A 123 -11.35 -8.53 -2.28
CA GLY A 123 -10.55 -8.95 -1.11
C GLY A 123 -10.46 -7.82 -0.07
N GLN A 124 -10.25 -6.59 -0.53
CA GLN A 124 -10.25 -5.41 0.33
C GLN A 124 -11.60 -5.14 0.98
N LEU A 125 -12.69 -5.34 0.25
CA LEU A 125 -14.04 -5.17 0.79
C LEU A 125 -14.39 -6.24 1.83
N ARG A 126 -14.03 -7.51 1.56
CA ARG A 126 -14.16 -8.62 2.51
C ARG A 126 -13.36 -8.36 3.79
N LEU A 127 -12.14 -7.84 3.65
CA LEU A 127 -11.33 -7.43 4.79
C LEU A 127 -12.01 -6.32 5.63
N ASN A 128 -12.60 -5.33 4.97
CA ASN A 128 -13.30 -4.24 5.68
C ASN A 128 -14.56 -4.74 6.41
N ASN A 129 -15.18 -5.81 5.90
CA ASN A 129 -16.31 -6.49 6.53
C ASN A 129 -15.89 -7.54 7.57
N GLU A 130 -14.58 -7.68 7.83
CA GLU A 130 -14.02 -8.69 8.75
C GLU A 130 -14.22 -10.14 8.29
N ASP A 131 -14.49 -10.36 7.00
CA ASP A 131 -14.54 -11.67 6.36
C ASP A 131 -13.10 -12.16 6.07
N TRP A 132 -12.35 -12.49 7.12
CA TRP A 132 -10.90 -12.70 7.07
C TRP A 132 -10.45 -13.83 6.13
N GLU A 133 -11.15 -14.96 6.13
CA GLU A 133 -10.82 -16.12 5.31
C GLU A 133 -11.03 -15.84 3.83
N ASP A 134 -12.12 -15.18 3.48
CA ASP A 134 -12.44 -14.82 2.10
C ASP A 134 -11.47 -13.75 1.58
N ALA A 135 -11.16 -12.74 2.40
CA ALA A 135 -10.18 -11.73 2.07
C ALA A 135 -8.80 -12.34 1.77
N GLU A 136 -8.36 -13.29 2.61
CA GLU A 136 -7.10 -13.99 2.41
C GLU A 136 -7.11 -14.83 1.13
N ALA A 137 -8.17 -15.60 0.88
CA ALA A 137 -8.29 -16.44 -0.29
C ALA A 137 -8.26 -15.62 -1.60
N LEU A 138 -8.96 -14.49 -1.64
CA LEU A 138 -8.99 -13.59 -2.79
C LEU A 138 -7.62 -12.94 -3.02
N ALA A 139 -6.97 -12.45 -1.96
CA ALA A 139 -5.67 -11.80 -2.07
C ALA A 139 -4.56 -12.78 -2.46
N LYS A 140 -4.56 -14.02 -1.94
CA LYS A 140 -3.66 -15.10 -2.40
C LYS A 140 -3.86 -15.44 -3.87
N ARG A 141 -5.11 -15.53 -4.34
CA ARG A 141 -5.43 -15.73 -5.77
C ARG A 141 -4.93 -14.57 -6.62
N CYS A 142 -5.11 -13.34 -6.17
CA CYS A 142 -4.59 -12.16 -6.84
C CYS A 142 -3.07 -12.24 -7.01
N LEU A 143 -2.31 -12.52 -5.95
CA LEU A 143 -0.84 -12.60 -6.00
C LEU A 143 -0.33 -13.78 -6.82
N LYS A 144 -1.12 -14.85 -6.95
CA LYS A 144 -0.81 -15.95 -7.87
C LYS A 144 -0.88 -15.52 -9.35
N LEU A 145 -1.77 -14.59 -9.68
CA LEU A 145 -1.93 -14.06 -11.05
C LEU A 145 -1.00 -12.89 -11.33
N ASP A 146 -0.81 -12.01 -10.36
CA ASP A 146 0.11 -10.88 -10.40
C ASP A 146 0.84 -10.73 -9.06
N LYS A 147 2.05 -11.28 -8.99
CA LYS A 147 2.89 -11.25 -7.80
C LYS A 147 3.33 -9.84 -7.38
N HIS A 148 3.21 -8.84 -8.26
CA HIS A 148 3.65 -7.47 -8.00
C HIS A 148 2.49 -6.56 -7.58
N ARG A 149 1.27 -7.08 -7.50
CA ARG A 149 0.10 -6.28 -7.10
C ARG A 149 0.16 -5.92 -5.62
N LEU A 150 0.71 -4.74 -5.33
CA LEU A 150 0.89 -4.23 -3.96
C LEU A 150 -0.41 -4.23 -3.15
N GLY A 151 -1.54 -3.85 -3.75
CA GLY A 151 -2.83 -3.83 -3.05
C GLY A 151 -3.23 -5.20 -2.49
N CYS A 152 -2.94 -6.29 -3.20
CA CYS A 152 -3.23 -7.64 -2.72
C CYS A 152 -2.29 -8.07 -1.58
N ARG A 153 -1.02 -7.63 -1.60
CA ARG A 153 -0.13 -7.81 -0.45
C ARG A 153 -0.64 -7.03 0.76
N GLN A 154 -1.09 -5.79 0.57
CA GLN A 154 -1.65 -4.98 1.63
C GLN A 154 -2.91 -5.62 2.25
N THR A 155 -3.79 -6.20 1.44
CA THR A 155 -4.96 -6.94 1.96
C THR A 155 -4.54 -8.10 2.86
N LEU A 156 -3.55 -8.91 2.45
CA LEU A 156 -3.03 -10.00 3.30
C LEU A 156 -2.38 -9.47 4.57
N GLU A 157 -1.58 -8.41 4.47
CA GLU A 157 -0.93 -7.79 5.62
C GLU A 157 -1.94 -7.26 6.63
N TRP A 158 -2.98 -6.54 6.19
CA TRP A 158 -4.05 -6.10 7.08
C TRP A 158 -4.82 -7.26 7.66
N ARG A 159 -5.08 -8.32 6.89
CA ARG A 159 -5.70 -9.53 7.44
C ARG A 159 -4.84 -10.08 8.57
N TYR A 160 -3.57 -10.38 8.31
CA TYR A 160 -2.66 -10.96 9.27
C TYR A 160 -2.45 -10.10 10.51
N THR A 161 -2.27 -8.79 10.34
CA THR A 161 -2.00 -7.87 11.45
C THR A 161 -3.23 -7.59 12.29
N ARG A 162 -4.43 -7.54 11.70
CA ARG A 162 -5.70 -7.40 12.46
C ARG A 162 -6.04 -8.68 13.23
N THR A 163 -5.64 -9.84 12.74
CA THR A 163 -5.80 -11.13 13.44
C THR A 163 -4.64 -11.48 14.38
N GLY A 164 -3.59 -10.66 14.45
CA GLY A 164 -2.40 -10.92 15.27
C GLY A 164 -1.44 -12.00 14.74
N ASP A 165 -1.62 -12.42 13.49
CA ASP A 165 -0.80 -13.41 12.78
C ASP A 165 0.46 -12.74 12.21
N PHE A 166 1.33 -12.24 13.09
CA PHE A 166 2.51 -11.48 12.68
C PHE A 166 3.56 -12.33 11.95
N GLU A 167 3.55 -13.65 12.14
CA GLU A 167 4.42 -14.60 11.44
C GLU A 167 4.09 -14.65 9.94
N SER A 168 2.82 -14.84 9.58
CA SER A 168 2.39 -14.81 8.17
C SER A 168 2.59 -13.43 7.53
N ALA A 169 2.43 -12.35 8.31
CA ALA A 169 2.72 -10.99 7.83
C ALA A 169 4.20 -10.80 7.48
N GLU A 170 5.11 -11.43 8.22
CA GLU A 170 6.55 -11.37 7.96
C GLU A 170 6.93 -12.15 6.69
N GLU A 171 6.49 -13.40 6.56
CA GLU A 171 6.76 -14.25 5.40
C GLU A 171 6.30 -13.60 4.09
N LEU A 172 5.18 -12.90 4.11
CA LEU A 172 4.58 -12.24 2.94
C LEU A 172 5.54 -11.28 2.23
N TYR A 173 6.43 -10.62 2.97
CA TYR A 173 7.30 -9.57 2.44
C TYR A 173 8.76 -10.01 2.29
N GLU A 174 9.19 -11.15 2.84
CA GLU A 174 10.52 -11.69 2.56
C GLU A 174 10.73 -11.90 1.05
N GLY A 175 9.71 -12.40 0.35
CA GLY A 175 9.77 -12.66 -1.08
C GLY A 175 9.81 -11.44 -2.00
N CYS A 176 9.58 -10.21 -1.51
CA CYS A 176 9.63 -8.99 -2.34
C CYS A 176 10.85 -8.11 -2.08
N LEU A 177 11.74 -8.51 -1.17
CA LEU A 177 13.00 -7.80 -0.92
C LEU A 177 13.98 -7.89 -2.09
N GLU A 178 13.81 -8.87 -2.98
CA GLU A 178 14.61 -9.05 -4.19
C GLU A 178 14.23 -8.09 -5.33
N GLU A 179 13.09 -7.40 -5.23
CA GLU A 179 12.53 -6.60 -6.32
C GLU A 179 12.70 -5.10 -6.08
N THR A 180 13.61 -4.47 -6.83
CA THR A 180 14.05 -3.08 -6.57
C THR A 180 12.94 -2.04 -6.52
N PHE A 181 11.88 -2.18 -7.32
CA PHE A 181 10.76 -1.23 -7.38
C PHE A 181 9.80 -1.34 -6.18
N VAL A 182 9.66 -2.51 -5.56
CA VAL A 182 8.73 -2.73 -4.44
C VAL A 182 9.44 -2.87 -3.09
N ARG A 183 10.76 -3.05 -3.11
CA ARG A 183 11.59 -3.26 -1.91
C ARG A 183 11.44 -2.19 -0.83
N SER A 184 11.28 -0.90 -1.19
CA SER A 184 11.10 0.16 -0.18
C SER A 184 9.79 0.01 0.56
N GLY A 185 8.68 -0.19 -0.17
CA GLY A 185 7.37 -0.44 0.39
C GLY A 185 7.36 -1.70 1.25
N CYS A 186 7.95 -2.80 0.76
CA CYS A 186 8.06 -4.05 1.51
C CYS A 186 8.77 -3.89 2.86
N LEU A 187 9.89 -3.16 2.89
CA LEU A 187 10.58 -2.87 4.15
C LEU A 187 9.76 -1.95 5.06
N ALA A 188 9.12 -0.92 4.51
CA ALA A 188 8.24 -0.03 5.27
C ALA A 188 7.11 -0.82 5.95
N PHE A 189 6.52 -1.79 5.26
CA PHE A 189 5.50 -2.68 5.83
C PHE A 189 6.05 -3.57 6.94
N ASN A 190 7.21 -4.21 6.73
CA ASN A 190 7.83 -5.03 7.78
C ASN A 190 8.18 -4.22 9.04
N ILE A 191 8.59 -2.95 8.86
CA ILE A 191 8.81 -2.03 9.98
C ILE A 191 7.49 -1.80 10.73
N GLY A 192 6.40 -1.47 10.03
CA GLY A 192 5.09 -1.28 10.64
C GLY A 192 4.57 -2.53 11.37
N SER A 193 4.80 -3.73 10.81
CA SER A 193 4.44 -5.00 11.44
C SER A 193 5.22 -5.23 12.74
N ALA A 194 6.54 -5.04 12.70
CA ALA A 194 7.40 -5.15 13.88
C ALA A 194 6.99 -4.17 14.99
N LEU A 195 6.67 -2.92 14.64
CA LEU A 195 6.17 -1.94 15.62
C LEU A 195 4.84 -2.37 16.25
N ARG A 196 3.88 -2.88 15.46
CA ARG A 196 2.60 -3.39 16.00
C ARG A 196 2.78 -4.63 16.88
N ALA A 197 3.78 -5.44 16.61
CA ALA A 197 4.16 -6.57 17.46
C ALA A 197 4.95 -6.14 18.72
N GLY A 198 5.27 -4.85 18.87
CA GLY A 198 6.08 -4.32 19.98
C GLY A 198 7.58 -4.55 19.84
N ASP A 199 8.06 -5.09 18.71
CA ASP A 199 9.47 -5.35 18.45
C ASP A 199 10.15 -4.12 17.82
N VAL A 200 10.35 -3.09 18.66
CA VAL A 200 11.00 -1.84 18.27
C VAL A 200 12.45 -2.08 17.80
N SER A 201 13.12 -3.08 18.36
CA SER A 201 14.50 -3.43 17.99
C SER A 201 14.59 -3.92 16.54
N LYS A 202 13.69 -4.82 16.14
CA LYS A 202 13.59 -5.29 14.75
C LYS A 202 13.14 -4.18 13.81
N ALA A 203 12.18 -3.35 14.21
CA ALA A 203 11.75 -2.19 13.43
C ALA A 203 12.93 -1.26 13.08
N LYS A 204 13.82 -1.00 14.04
CA LYS A 204 15.07 -0.23 13.82
C LYS A 204 16.04 -0.90 12.85
N GLN A 205 16.24 -2.22 12.96
CA GLN A 205 17.13 -2.96 12.05
C GLN A 205 16.61 -2.90 10.61
N LEU A 206 15.30 -3.09 10.42
CA LEU A 206 14.65 -2.99 9.11
C LEU A 206 14.70 -1.57 8.56
N HIS A 207 14.48 -0.56 9.41
CA HIS A 207 14.63 0.84 9.03
C HIS A 207 16.06 1.19 8.61
N ALA A 208 17.08 0.70 9.31
CA ALA A 208 18.47 0.89 8.91
C ALA A 208 18.77 0.30 7.51
N ARG A 209 18.21 -0.87 7.20
CA ARG A 209 18.28 -1.46 5.85
C ARG A 209 17.60 -0.59 4.81
N LEU A 210 16.40 -0.07 5.11
CA LEU A 210 15.66 0.83 4.22
C LEU A 210 16.42 2.13 3.96
N ALA A 211 16.92 2.76 5.03
CA ALA A 211 17.68 4.00 4.96
C ALA A 211 19.01 3.84 4.23
N ALA A 212 19.62 2.64 4.21
CA ALA A 212 20.88 2.39 3.52
C ALA A 212 20.78 2.60 1.99
N PHE A 213 19.64 2.32 1.38
CA PHE A 213 19.45 2.51 -0.08
C PHE A 213 18.43 3.60 -0.44
N ALA A 214 17.55 3.99 0.49
CA ALA A 214 16.52 5.00 0.27
C ALA A 214 16.39 5.97 1.46
N PRO A 215 17.46 6.66 1.88
CA PRO A 215 17.47 7.48 3.12
C PRO A 215 16.53 8.69 3.08
N LYS A 216 16.06 9.09 1.90
CA LYS A 216 15.18 10.25 1.69
C LYS A 216 13.81 9.85 1.16
N SER A 217 13.50 8.55 1.08
CA SER A 217 12.15 8.14 0.67
C SER A 217 11.14 8.52 1.74
N VAL A 218 9.90 8.77 1.30
CA VAL A 218 8.77 8.98 2.21
C VAL A 218 8.64 7.78 3.15
N ASP A 219 8.77 6.55 2.63
CA ASP A 219 8.77 5.31 3.41
C ASP A 219 9.76 5.35 4.58
N ALA A 220 11.02 5.71 4.32
CA ALA A 220 12.04 5.78 5.36
C ALA A 220 11.68 6.83 6.42
N ILE A 221 11.27 8.02 5.99
CA ILE A 221 10.95 9.14 6.90
C ILE A 221 9.73 8.83 7.76
N ILE A 222 8.69 8.20 7.21
CA ILE A 222 7.50 7.82 7.96
C ILE A 222 7.81 6.68 8.94
N SER A 223 8.62 5.71 8.53
CA SER A 223 9.11 4.67 9.44
C SER A 223 9.93 5.24 10.60
N GLU A 224 10.79 6.23 10.34
CA GLU A 224 11.56 6.94 11.37
C GLU A 224 10.63 7.61 12.38
N ALA A 225 9.61 8.32 11.90
CA ALA A 225 8.61 8.96 12.76
C ALA A 225 7.86 7.95 13.63
N ALA A 226 7.46 6.82 13.05
CA ALA A 226 6.73 5.76 13.75
C ALA A 226 7.60 5.10 14.83
N ILE A 227 8.88 4.83 14.54
CA ILE A 227 9.83 4.30 15.53
C ILE A 227 10.00 5.28 16.69
N ALA A 228 10.24 6.56 16.40
CA ALA A 228 10.43 7.57 17.43
C ALA A 228 9.21 7.69 18.38
N ARG A 229 8.00 7.51 17.86
CA ARG A 229 6.77 7.47 18.67
C ARG A 229 6.73 6.28 19.63
N GLU A 230 7.07 5.08 19.16
CA GLU A 230 7.12 3.90 20.02
C GLU A 230 8.20 4.03 21.12
N GLU A 231 9.22 4.83 20.87
CA GLU A 231 10.26 5.14 21.86
C GLU A 231 9.91 6.29 22.81
N GLY A 232 8.81 7.00 22.57
CA GLY A 232 8.42 8.19 23.33
C GLY A 232 9.24 9.45 23.00
N ASP A 233 10.04 9.45 21.93
CA ASP A 233 10.75 10.63 21.44
C ASP A 233 9.84 11.46 20.51
N GLU A 234 8.92 12.19 21.13
CA GLU A 234 7.97 13.07 20.44
C GLU A 234 8.66 14.16 19.60
N ALA A 235 9.85 14.61 20.02
CA ALA A 235 10.60 15.63 19.29
C ALA A 235 11.13 15.07 17.97
N ALA A 236 11.75 13.89 18.00
CA ALA A 236 12.23 13.20 16.80
C ALA A 236 11.07 12.79 15.89
N ALA A 237 9.98 12.24 16.47
CA ALA A 237 8.78 11.87 15.71
C ALA A 237 8.22 13.06 14.93
N ARG A 238 8.05 14.20 15.60
CA ARG A 238 7.59 15.44 14.97
C ARG A 238 8.53 15.92 13.87
N ALA A 239 9.84 15.92 14.11
CA ALA A 239 10.82 16.35 13.10
C ALA A 239 10.77 15.48 11.83
N ALA A 240 10.56 14.17 12.00
CA ALA A 240 10.37 13.25 10.88
C ALA A 240 9.02 13.50 10.16
N TYR A 241 7.91 13.69 10.86
CA TYR A 241 6.63 14.06 10.23
C TYR A 241 6.70 15.42 9.51
N ASP A 242 7.40 16.42 10.05
CA ASP A 242 7.62 17.71 9.38
C ASP A 242 8.32 17.49 8.03
N ARG A 243 9.31 16.58 7.95
CA ARG A 243 9.95 16.20 6.69
C ARG A 243 9.00 15.44 5.76
N GLY A 244 8.24 14.48 6.28
CA GLY A 244 7.27 13.71 5.50
C GLY A 244 6.20 14.60 4.87
N CYS A 245 5.67 15.55 5.64
CA CYS A 245 4.65 16.50 5.17
C CYS A 245 5.20 17.41 4.07
N LYS A 246 6.45 17.89 4.19
CA LYS A 246 7.13 18.67 3.13
C LYS A 246 7.30 17.89 1.83
N LEU A 247 7.35 16.56 1.89
CA LEU A 247 7.39 15.68 0.72
C LEU A 247 5.98 15.32 0.19
N GLY A 248 4.93 15.95 0.70
CA GLY A 248 3.55 15.72 0.27
C GLY A 248 2.89 14.48 0.89
N ASN A 249 3.46 13.90 1.95
CA ASN A 249 2.79 12.81 2.65
C ASN A 249 1.64 13.35 3.51
N GLU A 250 0.41 13.09 3.06
CA GLU A 250 -0.81 13.57 3.72
C GLU A 250 -0.97 13.06 5.15
N PHE A 251 -0.59 11.80 5.40
CA PHE A 251 -0.65 11.21 6.75
C PHE A 251 0.21 12.01 7.75
N ALA A 252 1.44 12.36 7.37
CA ALA A 252 2.33 13.18 8.19
C ALA A 252 1.76 14.58 8.43
N CYS A 253 1.21 15.22 7.41
CA CYS A 253 0.58 16.54 7.55
C CYS A 253 -0.62 16.50 8.52
N THR A 254 -1.47 15.49 8.38
CA THR A 254 -2.63 15.30 9.26
C THR A 254 -2.20 15.05 10.71
N TRP A 255 -1.18 14.22 10.93
CA TRP A 255 -0.65 13.96 12.27
C TRP A 255 -0.18 15.27 12.94
N LEU A 256 0.57 16.11 12.22
CA LEU A 256 1.06 17.40 12.74
C LEU A 256 -0.07 18.36 13.09
N ALA A 257 -1.14 18.38 12.28
CA ALA A 257 -2.31 19.22 12.54
C ALA A 257 -3.05 18.82 13.82
N GLN A 258 -3.09 17.52 14.13
CA GLN A 258 -3.73 16.98 15.34
C GLN A 258 -2.87 17.15 16.60
N HIS A 259 -1.56 17.32 16.44
CA HIS A 259 -0.60 17.49 17.53
C HIS A 259 0.11 18.83 17.35
N PRO A 260 -0.49 19.98 17.69
CA PRO A 260 0.19 21.27 17.59
C PRO A 260 1.38 21.35 18.56
N ARG A 261 2.37 22.20 18.25
CA ARG A 261 3.47 22.48 19.19
C ARG A 261 2.88 23.18 20.43
N GLN A 262 3.25 22.70 21.62
CA GLN A 262 2.93 23.37 22.89
C GLN A 262 3.75 24.66 23.03
#